data_AF-A0A1S8JKE1-F1
#
_entry.id   AF-A0A1S8JKE1-F1
#
_cell.length_a   1.000
_cell.length_b   1.000
_cell.length_c   1.000
_cell.angle_alpha   90.00
_cell.angle_beta   90.00
_cell.angle_gamma   90.00
#
_symmetry.space_group_name_H-M   'P 1'
#
loop_
_entity.id
_entity.type
_entity.pdbx_description
1 polymer ?
#
loop_
_entity_poly.entity_id
_entity_poly.type
_entity_poly.pdbx_seq_one_letter_code
_entity_poly.pdbx_strand_id
1 'polypeptide(L)'
;FDVIYLDVPPSISVYSKSAMYIADWAIVVLQTQVKSMRNAMQYLEYMDFFVKEFDTNLYVAGVIPFMLESGDAVDQEMYKQAQEIYGEHLIKNVV
;
A
#
# COMPACT_ATOMS: atom_id res chain seq x y z
N PHE A 1 0.63 17.38 18.48
CA PHE A 1 0.50 15.93 18.21
C PHE A 1 1.86 15.44 17.80
N ASP A 2 2.28 14.30 18.32
CA ASP A 2 3.55 13.68 17.93
C ASP A 2 3.43 12.91 16.60
N VAL A 3 2.25 12.33 16.36
CA VAL A 3 1.90 11.63 15.12
C VAL A 3 0.42 11.90 14.78
N ILE A 4 0.09 11.98 13.49
CA ILE A 4 -1.27 12.09 12.98
C ILE A 4 -1.51 10.95 11.99
N TYR A 5 -2.62 10.22 12.14
CA TYR A 5 -3.03 9.16 11.22
C TYR A 5 -4.22 9.64 10.39
N LEU A 6 -4.12 9.46 9.07
CA LEU A 6 -5.19 9.78 8.12
C LEU A 6 -5.74 8.47 7.55
N ASP A 7 -6.99 8.15 7.87
CA ASP A 7 -7.71 7.07 7.20
C ASP A 7 -8.37 7.62 5.94
N VAL A 8 -8.10 7.00 4.80
CA VAL A 8 -8.50 7.50 3.49
C VAL A 8 -9.24 6.42 2.70
N PRO A 9 -10.22 6.79 1.87
CA PRO A 9 -10.88 5.83 0.99
C PRO A 9 -9.85 5.13 0.07
N PRO A 10 -10.06 3.84 -0.25
CA PRO A 10 -9.12 3.06 -1.07
C PRO A 10 -9.06 3.55 -2.53
N SER A 11 -10.04 4.34 -2.98
CA SER A 11 -10.10 4.88 -4.34
C SER A 11 -9.36 6.21 -4.46
N ILE A 12 -8.60 6.38 -5.55
CA ILE A 12 -7.96 7.64 -5.90
C ILE A 12 -9.05 8.70 -6.10
N SER A 13 -9.15 9.63 -5.16
CA SER A 13 -10.15 10.70 -5.11
C SER A 13 -9.52 11.99 -4.62
N VAL A 14 -10.31 13.07 -4.51
CA VAL A 14 -9.80 14.32 -3.90
C VAL A 14 -9.32 14.09 -2.47
N TYR A 15 -10.01 13.24 -1.70
CA TYR A 15 -9.67 12.96 -0.31
C TYR A 15 -8.31 12.27 -0.17
N SER A 16 -8.08 11.22 -0.96
CA SER A 16 -6.81 10.49 -0.92
C SER A 16 -5.65 11.35 -1.43
N LYS A 17 -5.87 12.18 -2.47
CA LYS A 17 -4.85 13.11 -2.99
C LYS A 17 -4.51 14.21 -1.98
N SER A 18 -5.51 14.78 -1.30
CA SER A 18 -5.26 15.75 -0.23
C SER A 18 -4.45 15.14 0.90
N ALA A 19 -4.74 13.90 1.29
CA ALA A 19 -3.95 13.18 2.29
C ALA A 19 -2.51 12.91 1.82
N MET A 20 -2.34 12.45 0.57
CA MET A 20 -1.01 12.26 -0.04
C MET A 20 -0.19 13.55 -0.09
N TYR A 21 -0.85 14.70 -0.30
CA TYR A 21 -0.17 15.98 -0.39
C TYR A 21 0.36 16.49 0.96
N ILE A 22 -0.34 16.17 2.06
CA ILE A 22 0.02 16.65 3.40
C ILE A 22 0.81 15.64 4.24
N ALA A 23 0.80 14.36 3.86
CA ALA A 23 1.46 13.31 4.62
C ALA A 23 2.94 13.18 4.23
N ASP A 24 3.79 12.95 5.24
CA ASP A 24 5.18 12.58 5.03
C ASP A 24 5.35 11.09 4.70
N TRP A 25 4.43 10.24 5.20
CA TRP A 25 4.50 8.79 5.04
C TRP A 25 3.14 8.19 4.66
N ALA A 26 3.15 7.22 3.74
CA ALA A 26 2.01 6.38 3.40
C ALA A 26 2.29 4.90 3.70
N ILE A 27 1.28 4.24 4.26
CA ILE A 27 1.24 2.78 4.41
C ILE A 27 0.11 2.27 3.52
N VAL A 28 0.41 1.27 2.69
CA VAL A 28 -0.58 0.66 1.80
C VAL A 28 -0.97 -0.70 2.36
N VAL A 29 -2.25 -0.89 2.68
CA VAL A 29 -2.77 -2.17 3.21
C VAL A 29 -3.39 -2.98 2.08
N LEU A 30 -2.92 -4.20 1.87
CA LEU A 30 -3.33 -5.08 0.76
C LEU A 30 -4.07 -6.29 1.25
N GLN A 31 -5.24 -6.56 0.68
CA GLN A 31 -5.87 -7.86 0.84
C GLN A 31 -5.26 -8.86 -0.16
N THR A 32 -4.97 -10.09 0.29
CA THR A 32 -4.37 -11.17 -0.53
C THR A 32 -5.32 -11.80 -1.54
N GLN A 33 -6.04 -10.98 -2.31
CA GLN A 33 -6.77 -11.44 -3.49
C GLN A 33 -6.00 -11.05 -4.76
N VAL A 34 -5.91 -11.96 -5.75
CA VAL A 34 -5.15 -11.74 -7.00
C VAL A 34 -5.41 -10.38 -7.65
N LYS A 35 -6.68 -9.93 -7.67
CA LYS A 35 -7.06 -8.62 -8.23
C LYS A 35 -6.52 -7.45 -7.42
N SER A 36 -6.47 -7.58 -6.10
CA SER A 36 -6.01 -6.55 -5.18
C SER A 36 -4.50 -6.31 -5.26
N MET A 37 -3.73 -7.36 -5.53
CA MET A 37 -2.27 -7.25 -5.74
C MET A 37 -1.91 -6.37 -6.94
N ARG A 38 -2.61 -6.52 -8.07
CA ARG A 38 -2.38 -5.66 -9.23
C ARG A 38 -2.80 -4.22 -8.98
N ASN A 39 -3.93 -4.01 -8.30
CA ASN A 39 -4.43 -2.68 -7.98
C ASN A 39 -3.46 -1.90 -7.07
N ALA A 40 -2.78 -2.63 -6.18
CA ALA A 40 -1.76 -2.07 -5.31
C ALA A 40 -0.51 -1.58 -6.03
N MET A 41 -0.02 -2.35 -7.01
CA MET A 41 1.06 -1.89 -7.89
C MET A 41 0.67 -0.59 -8.60
N GLN A 42 -0.54 -0.53 -9.18
CA GLN A 42 -1.05 0.68 -9.82
C GLN A 42 -1.16 1.86 -8.84
N TYR A 43 -1.49 1.59 -7.58
CA TYR A 43 -1.57 2.62 -6.55
C TYR A 43 -0.19 3.17 -6.16
N LEU A 44 0.82 2.31 -6.07
CA LEU A 44 2.20 2.70 -5.82
C LEU A 44 2.79 3.50 -7.00
N GLU A 45 2.54 3.05 -8.24
CA GLU A 45 2.91 3.80 -9.44
C GLU A 45 2.25 5.19 -9.45
N TYR A 46 0.98 5.26 -9.03
CA TYR A 46 0.28 6.54 -8.90
C TYR A 46 0.89 7.44 -7.83
N MET A 47 1.30 6.89 -6.67
CA MET A 47 1.97 7.65 -5.62
C MET A 47 3.32 8.21 -6.08
N ASP A 48 4.13 7.41 -6.78
CA ASP A 48 5.41 7.86 -7.35
C ASP A 48 5.19 8.97 -8.40
N PHE A 49 4.19 8.81 -9.27
CA PHE A 49 3.78 9.87 -10.18
C PHE A 49 3.35 11.14 -9.41
N PHE A 50 2.53 11.00 -8.37
CA PHE A 50 2.01 12.12 -7.60
C PHE A 50 3.12 12.91 -6.89
N VAL A 51 4.09 12.21 -6.29
CA VAL A 51 5.27 12.83 -5.66
C VAL A 51 6.05 13.64 -6.68
N LYS A 52 6.29 13.09 -7.87
CA LYS A 52 7.02 13.78 -8.95
C LYS A 52 6.27 14.98 -9.52
N GLU A 53 4.96 14.85 -9.69
CA GLU A 53 4.11 15.90 -10.29
C GLU A 53 3.93 17.09 -9.35
N PHE A 54 3.78 16.83 -8.05
CA PHE A 54 3.44 17.86 -7.05
C PHE A 54 4.58 18.23 -6.10
N ASP A 55 5.77 17.65 -6.29
CA ASP A 55 6.99 17.85 -5.49
C ASP A 55 6.71 17.73 -3.97
N THR A 56 6.09 16.61 -3.58
CA THR A 56 5.69 16.38 -2.18
C THR A 56 6.75 15.59 -1.40
N ASN A 57 6.72 15.70 -0.07
CA ASN A 57 7.58 14.92 0.83
C ASN A 57 7.04 13.52 1.14
N LEU A 58 6.12 12.99 0.32
CA LEU A 58 5.46 11.73 0.61
C LEU A 58 6.38 10.54 0.32
N TYR A 59 6.65 9.74 1.35
CA TYR A 59 7.38 8.47 1.24
C TYR A 59 6.46 7.28 1.48
N VAL A 60 6.59 6.24 0.66
CA VAL A 60 5.91 4.95 0.92
C VAL A 60 6.71 4.19 1.96
N ALA A 61 6.18 4.09 3.18
CA ALA A 61 6.81 3.36 4.29
C ALA A 61 6.84 1.85 4.05
N GLY A 62 5.86 1.34 3.30
CA GLY A 62 5.79 -0.05 2.89
C GLY A 62 4.37 -0.53 2.64
N VAL A 63 4.30 -1.79 2.26
CA VAL A 63 3.07 -2.50 1.90
C VAL A 63 2.80 -3.56 2.97
N ILE A 64 1.63 -3.51 3.60
CA ILE A 64 1.19 -4.49 4.60
C ILE A 64 0.25 -5.50 3.94
N PRO A 65 0.65 -6.76 3.78
CA PRO A 65 -0.27 -7.82 3.35
C PRO A 65 -1.18 -8.23 4.51
N PHE A 66 -2.49 -8.17 4.28
CA PHE A 66 -3.55 -8.67 5.15
C PHE A 66 -4.05 -10.00 4.59
N MET A 67 -3.68 -11.09 5.26
CA MET A 67 -4.08 -12.46 4.91
C MET A 67 -5.39 -12.79 5.60
N LEU A 68 -6.38 -13.27 4.84
CA LEU A 68 -7.71 -13.55 5.37
C LEU A 68 -7.76 -14.86 6.15
N GLU A 69 -7.05 -15.92 5.71
CA GLU A 69 -7.01 -17.21 6.40
C GLU A 69 -5.62 -17.87 6.27
N SER A 70 -4.85 -17.85 7.37
CA SER A 70 -3.46 -18.33 7.45
C SER A 70 -3.23 -19.84 7.20
N GLY A 71 -4.22 -20.56 6.67
CA GLY A 71 -4.17 -22.02 6.42
C GLY A 71 -4.52 -22.44 4.99
N ASP A 72 -4.98 -21.54 4.12
CA ASP A 72 -5.33 -21.90 2.74
C ASP A 72 -4.09 -21.88 1.84
N ALA A 73 -3.95 -22.90 0.98
CA ALA A 73 -2.84 -23.00 0.02
C ALA A 73 -2.79 -21.78 -0.92
N VAL A 74 -3.95 -21.17 -1.15
CA VAL A 74 -4.10 -19.95 -1.95
C VAL A 74 -3.41 -18.75 -1.27
N ASP A 75 -3.57 -18.57 0.04
CA ASP A 75 -2.98 -17.42 0.76
C ASP A 75 -1.45 -17.50 0.82
N GLN A 76 -0.89 -18.71 0.93
CA GLN A 76 0.56 -18.93 0.86
C GLN A 76 1.15 -18.59 -0.52
N GLU A 77 0.45 -18.98 -1.59
CA GLU A 77 0.85 -18.64 -2.96
C GLU A 77 0.73 -17.13 -3.21
N MET A 78 -0.32 -16.49 -2.68
CA MET A 78 -0.50 -15.04 -2.75
C MET A 78 0.59 -14.28 -1.98
N TYR A 79 1.00 -14.77 -0.80
CA TYR A 79 2.09 -14.18 -0.04
C TYR A 79 3.43 -14.30 -0.77
N LYS A 80 3.70 -15.45 -1.40
CA LYS A 80 4.90 -15.63 -2.22
C LYS A 80 4.92 -14.68 -3.42
N GLN A 81 3.79 -14.52 -4.12
CA GLN A 81 3.66 -13.54 -5.20
C GLN A 81 3.85 -12.10 -4.69
N ALA A 82 3.35 -11.79 -3.49
CA ALA A 82 3.60 -10.49 -2.86
C ALA A 82 5.09 -10.25 -2.60
N GLN A 83 5.81 -11.25 -2.13
CA GLN A 83 7.26 -11.17 -1.92
C GLN A 83 8.01 -10.97 -3.24
N GLU A 84 7.60 -11.65 -4.32
CA GLU A 84 8.20 -11.48 -5.64
C GLU A 84 7.93 -10.09 -6.24
N ILE A 85 6.74 -9.54 -6.03
CA ILE A 85 6.32 -8.23 -6.58
C ILE A 85 6.89 -7.07 -5.78
N TYR A 86 6.80 -7.12 -4.45
CA TYR A 86 7.12 -5.99 -3.57
C TYR A 86 8.51 -6.07 -2.94
N GLY A 87 9.14 -7.25 -2.93
CA GLY A 87 10.51 -7.44 -2.43
C GLY A 87 10.71 -6.83 -1.05
N GLU A 88 11.66 -5.91 -0.94
CA GLU A 88 12.02 -5.23 0.31
C GLU A 88 10.96 -4.24 0.82
N HIS A 89 10.03 -3.81 -0.04
CA HIS A 89 8.93 -2.91 0.34
C HIS A 89 7.78 -3.64 1.05
N LEU A 90 7.79 -4.98 1.05
CA LEU A 90 6.81 -5.78 1.79
C LEU A 90 7.17 -5.80 3.27
N ILE A 91 6.27 -5.28 4.11
CA ILE A 91 6.45 -5.32 5.56
C ILE A 91 6.30 -6.78 6.02
N LYS A 92 7.29 -7.27 6.76
CA LYS A 92 7.38 -8.69 7.18
C LYS A 92 6.32 -9.10 8.21
N ASN A 93 5.64 -8.14 8.82
CA ASN A 93 4.56 -8.41 9.76
C ASN A 93 3.27 -8.69 8.99
N VAL A 94 2.85 -9.94 9.03
CA VAL A 94 1.50 -10.36 8.65
C VAL A 94 0.58 -10.02 9.81
N VAL A 95 -0.50 -9.31 9.53
CA VAL A 95 -1.59 -9.03 10.49
C VAL A 95 -2.85 -9.72 10.01
#